data_AF-A0A1Y1LGX7-F1
#
_entry.id   AF-A0A1Y1LGX7-F1
#
_cell.length_a   1.000
_cell.length_b   1.000
_cell.length_c   1.000
_cell.angle_alpha   90.00
_cell.angle_beta   90.00
_cell.angle_gamma   90.00
#
_symmetry.space_group_name_H-M   'P 1'
#
loop_
_entity.id
_entity.type
_entity.pdbx_description
1 polymer ?
#
loop_
_entity_poly.entity_id
_entity_poly.type
_entity_poly.pdbx_seq_one_letter_code
_entity_poly.pdbx_strand_id
1 'polypeptide(L)'
;AIAPSDRAMLCQSVNVVFHSAATVKFDEKLKLSVAINMLGTQRLVEMCRRMTKLEALIHVSTAYCNCDRSKVEEKIYASALEPGQVITVVDSLDENLVDTLTPKLVGNRPNTYTFTKALAEYWLKENKGDLPLVIVRPSIVISTINGPLKGWVDNWNGPTGIIAAAGKGLFRTMLCDANKKAD
;
A
#
# COMPACT_ATOMS: atom_id res chain seq x y z
N ALA A 1 16.37 -10.12 10.85
CA ALA A 1 16.87 -8.80 10.42
C ALA A 1 17.95 -9.00 9.36
N ILE A 2 18.15 -8.05 8.44
CA ILE A 2 19.20 -8.13 7.40
C ILE A 2 20.59 -8.09 8.06
N ALA A 3 21.51 -8.98 7.67
CA ALA A 3 22.85 -9.02 8.21
C ALA A 3 23.62 -7.72 7.90
N PRO A 4 24.57 -7.27 8.75
CA PRO A 4 25.33 -6.05 8.51
C PRO A 4 26.10 -6.06 7.17
N SER A 5 26.65 -7.22 6.78
CA SER A 5 27.33 -7.42 5.50
C SER A 5 26.40 -7.19 4.31
N ASP A 6 25.20 -7.78 4.34
CA ASP A 6 24.22 -7.65 3.27
C ASP A 6 23.71 -6.21 3.17
N ARG A 7 23.51 -5.55 4.31
CA ARG A 7 23.14 -4.13 4.35
C ARG A 7 24.21 -3.26 3.70
N ALA A 8 25.48 -3.49 4.01
CA ALA A 8 26.59 -2.73 3.40
C ALA A 8 26.64 -2.98 1.89
N MET A 9 26.49 -4.23 1.46
CA MET A 9 26.44 -4.60 0.04
C MET A 9 25.29 -3.89 -0.68
N LEU A 10 24.08 -3.88 -0.11
CA LEU A 10 22.92 -3.20 -0.70
C LEU A 10 23.15 -1.69 -0.82
N CYS A 11 23.71 -1.05 0.22
CA CYS A 11 24.03 0.38 0.19
C CYS A 11 25.08 0.76 -0.87
N GLN A 12 25.97 -0.16 -1.24
CA GLN A 12 27.08 0.10 -2.17
C GLN A 12 26.77 -0.28 -3.62
N SER A 13 25.79 -1.16 -3.85
CA SER A 13 25.55 -1.80 -5.14
C SER A 13 24.18 -1.51 -5.76
N VAL A 14 23.17 -1.13 -4.98
CA VAL A 14 21.81 -0.94 -5.51
C VAL A 14 21.65 0.43 -6.16
N ASN A 15 21.24 0.44 -7.43
CA ASN A 15 20.88 1.64 -8.17
C ASN A 15 19.37 1.93 -8.17
N VAL A 16 18.53 0.89 -8.12
CA VAL A 16 17.07 1.01 -8.25
C VAL A 16 16.38 0.20 -7.17
N VAL A 17 15.43 0.82 -6.47
CA VAL A 17 14.63 0.17 -5.42
C VAL A 17 13.17 0.18 -5.83
N PHE A 18 12.58 -1.02 -5.95
CA PHE A 18 11.14 -1.20 -6.09
C PHE A 18 10.52 -1.54 -4.74
N HIS A 19 9.91 -0.54 -4.09
CA HIS A 19 9.19 -0.73 -2.84
C HIS A 19 7.73 -1.11 -3.11
N SER A 20 7.50 -2.41 -3.31
CA SER A 20 6.16 -2.99 -3.50
C SER A 20 5.63 -3.74 -2.27
N ALA A 21 6.40 -3.81 -1.19
CA ALA A 21 5.97 -4.51 0.01
C ALA A 21 4.84 -3.75 0.70
N ALA A 22 3.69 -4.41 0.84
CA ALA A 22 2.51 -3.87 1.52
C ALA A 22 1.62 -5.01 2.00
N THR A 23 0.86 -4.79 3.07
CA THR A 23 -0.36 -5.59 3.29
C THR A 23 -1.47 -4.99 2.44
N VAL A 24 -2.10 -5.82 1.62
CA VAL A 24 -3.17 -5.46 0.67
C VAL A 24 -4.52 -6.06 1.11
N LYS A 25 -4.59 -6.63 2.31
CA LYS A 25 -5.83 -7.19 2.86
C LYS A 25 -6.76 -6.05 3.25
N PHE A 26 -8.02 -6.14 2.81
CA PHE A 26 -9.01 -5.07 3.01
C PHE A 26 -9.65 -5.10 4.40
N ASP A 27 -9.45 -6.18 5.15
CA ASP A 27 -9.89 -6.40 6.53
C ASP A 27 -8.73 -6.36 7.53
N GLU A 28 -7.56 -5.88 7.11
CA GLU A 28 -6.37 -5.83 7.96
C GLU A 28 -6.52 -4.84 9.11
N LYS A 29 -6.08 -5.24 10.31
CA LYS A 29 -6.04 -4.35 11.47
C LYS A 29 -5.18 -3.11 11.17
N LEU A 30 -5.62 -1.96 11.68
CA LEU A 30 -4.94 -0.70 11.44
C LEU A 30 -3.50 -0.74 11.96
N LYS A 31 -3.28 -1.39 13.11
CA LYS A 31 -1.95 -1.52 13.72
C LYS A 31 -0.94 -2.21 12.82
N LEU A 32 -1.33 -3.34 12.23
CA LEU A 32 -0.50 -4.06 11.28
C LEU A 32 -0.31 -3.29 9.96
N SER A 33 -1.37 -2.64 9.47
CA SER A 33 -1.33 -1.80 8.27
C SER A 33 -0.33 -0.65 8.41
N VAL A 34 -0.33 0.05 9.55
CA VAL A 34 0.64 1.12 9.85
C VAL A 34 2.06 0.55 9.95
N ALA A 35 2.24 -0.56 10.64
CA ALA A 35 3.56 -1.18 10.79
C ALA A 35 4.20 -1.56 9.44
N ILE A 36 3.42 -2.12 8.51
CA ILE A 36 3.92 -2.56 7.21
C ILE A 36 4.00 -1.38 6.24
N ASN A 37 2.88 -0.69 6.00
CA ASN A 37 2.77 0.27 4.90
C ASN A 37 3.42 1.62 5.23
N MET A 38 3.48 2.00 6.51
CA MET A 38 4.11 3.26 6.94
C MET A 38 5.50 3.01 7.50
N LEU A 39 5.63 2.32 8.65
CA LEU A 39 6.95 2.14 9.29
C LEU A 39 7.93 1.36 8.40
N GLY A 40 7.45 0.37 7.64
CA GLY A 40 8.26 -0.32 6.63
C GLY A 40 8.80 0.62 5.56
N THR A 41 7.96 1.54 5.07
CA THR A 41 8.36 2.57 4.11
C THR A 41 9.39 3.53 4.69
N GLN A 42 9.21 3.98 5.95
CA GLN A 42 10.15 4.88 6.62
C GLN A 42 11.54 4.25 6.75
N ARG A 43 11.61 3.01 7.24
CA ARG A 43 12.87 2.26 7.40
C ARG A 43 13.57 2.02 6.05
N LEU A 44 12.80 1.75 5.00
CA LEU A 44 13.35 1.60 3.66
C LEU A 44 13.95 2.91 3.15
N VAL A 45 13.24 4.02 3.34
CA VAL A 45 13.72 5.36 2.96
C VAL A 45 15.02 5.71 3.68
N GLU A 46 15.13 5.43 4.98
CA GLU A 46 16.38 5.59 5.73
C GLU A 46 17.55 4.77 5.16
N MET A 47 17.27 3.55 4.68
CA MET A 47 18.28 2.73 4.02
C MET A 47 18.64 3.30 2.64
N CYS A 48 17.67 3.79 1.88
CA CYS A 48 17.87 4.40 0.55
C CYS A 48 18.74 5.66 0.64
N ARG A 49 18.62 6.46 1.72
CA ARG A 49 19.51 7.62 1.95
C ARG A 49 20.97 7.24 2.12
N ARG A 50 21.27 5.98 2.43
CA ARG A 50 22.63 5.46 2.56
C ARG A 50 23.15 4.80 1.28
N MET A 51 22.31 4.70 0.24
CA MET A 51 22.69 4.12 -1.05
C MET A 51 23.41 5.16 -1.89
N THR A 52 24.70 4.94 -2.16
CA THR A 52 25.55 5.93 -2.85
C THR A 52 25.36 5.98 -4.35
N LYS A 53 24.67 4.98 -4.92
CA LYS A 53 24.41 4.84 -6.36
C LYS A 53 22.92 4.90 -6.70
N LEU A 54 22.08 5.33 -5.76
CA LEU A 54 20.64 5.30 -5.95
C LEU A 54 20.22 6.29 -7.04
N GLU A 55 19.64 5.76 -8.11
CA GLU A 55 19.11 6.50 -9.25
C GLU A 55 17.59 6.58 -9.22
N ALA A 56 16.90 5.61 -8.61
CA ALA A 56 15.45 5.62 -8.50
C ALA A 56 14.94 4.84 -7.28
N LEU A 57 14.01 5.45 -6.54
CA LEU A 57 13.17 4.80 -5.54
C LEU A 57 11.72 4.79 -6.06
N ILE A 58 11.22 3.62 -6.42
CA ILE A 58 9.86 3.42 -6.92
C ILE A 58 9.00 2.95 -5.75
N HIS A 59 8.08 3.79 -5.28
CA HIS A 59 7.06 3.40 -4.31
C HIS A 59 5.79 2.95 -5.03
N VAL A 60 5.37 1.71 -4.79
CA VAL A 60 4.09 1.20 -5.29
C VAL A 60 2.99 1.53 -4.29
N SER A 61 2.12 2.46 -4.68
CA SER A 61 0.91 2.82 -3.96
C SER A 61 -0.31 2.13 -4.60
N THR A 62 -1.43 2.82 -4.76
CA THR A 62 -2.65 2.30 -5.40
C THR A 62 -3.51 3.44 -5.93
N ALA A 63 -4.22 3.21 -7.03
CA ALA A 63 -5.20 4.17 -7.58
C ALA A 63 -6.31 4.51 -6.57
N TYR A 64 -6.57 3.61 -5.62
CA TYR A 64 -7.63 3.76 -4.62
C TYR A 64 -7.19 4.55 -3.37
N CYS A 65 -5.94 5.03 -3.29
CA CYS A 65 -5.45 5.71 -2.08
C CYS A 65 -6.23 7.01 -1.81
N ASN A 66 -6.87 7.60 -2.82
CA ASN A 66 -7.69 8.82 -2.72
C ASN A 66 -9.17 8.57 -3.13
N CYS A 67 -9.69 7.36 -2.93
CA CYS A 67 -11.05 6.97 -3.33
C CYS A 67 -12.20 7.65 -2.55
N ASP A 68 -11.87 8.43 -1.52
CA ASP A 68 -12.79 9.33 -0.81
C ASP A 68 -13.11 10.60 -1.60
N ARG A 69 -12.52 10.78 -2.79
CA ARG A 69 -12.69 11.93 -3.68
C ARG A 69 -13.35 11.51 -4.99
N SER A 70 -14.18 12.41 -5.55
CA SER A 70 -14.83 12.18 -6.85
C SER A 70 -13.90 12.40 -8.05
N LYS A 71 -12.87 13.24 -7.88
CA LYS A 71 -11.85 13.51 -8.90
C LYS A 71 -10.46 13.38 -8.28
N VAL A 72 -9.64 12.51 -8.87
CA VAL A 72 -8.26 12.25 -8.44
C VAL A 72 -7.32 12.66 -9.57
N GLU A 73 -6.33 13.49 -9.23
CA GLU A 73 -5.26 13.99 -10.11
C GLU A 73 -3.93 13.33 -9.73
N GLU A 74 -2.94 13.41 -10.62
CA GLU A 74 -1.57 12.93 -10.38
C GLU A 74 -0.78 13.89 -9.46
N LYS A 75 -1.29 14.09 -8.26
CA LYS A 75 -0.64 14.83 -7.18
C LYS A 75 -0.76 14.10 -5.86
N ILE A 76 0.11 14.43 -4.92
CA ILE A 76 0.02 13.94 -3.55
C ILE A 76 -0.89 14.90 -2.78
N TYR A 77 -2.01 14.39 -2.31
CA TYR A 77 -2.97 15.16 -1.53
C TYR A 77 -2.48 15.33 -0.10
N ALA A 78 -2.76 16.51 0.48
CA ALA A 78 -2.53 16.71 1.91
C ALA A 78 -3.44 15.78 2.73
N SER A 79 -2.89 15.22 3.79
CA SER A 79 -3.64 14.45 4.78
C SER A 79 -4.20 15.39 5.84
N ALA A 80 -5.42 15.12 6.31
CA ALA A 80 -5.97 15.82 7.47
C ALA A 80 -5.32 15.37 8.80
N LEU A 81 -4.74 14.16 8.81
CA LEU A 81 -4.02 13.60 9.94
C LEU A 81 -2.54 13.53 9.60
N GLU A 82 -1.69 14.03 10.49
CA GLU A 82 -0.25 13.90 10.31
C GLU A 82 0.19 12.44 10.51
N PRO A 83 0.98 11.84 9.59
CA PRO A 83 1.40 10.45 9.66
C PRO A 83 2.02 10.06 11.01
N GLY A 84 2.81 10.96 11.60
CA GLY A 84 3.44 10.75 12.90
C GLY A 84 2.42 10.57 14.03
N GLN A 85 1.32 11.33 14.02
CA GLN A 85 0.26 11.21 15.02
C GLN A 85 -0.44 9.86 14.94
N VAL A 86 -0.72 9.39 13.72
CA VAL A 86 -1.36 8.07 13.50
C VAL A 86 -0.46 6.95 14.00
N ILE A 87 0.85 7.03 13.72
CA ILE A 87 1.85 6.10 14.27
C ILE A 87 1.82 6.13 15.79
N THR A 88 1.88 7.31 16.42
CA THR A 88 1.86 7.44 17.89
C THR A 88 0.61 6.84 18.51
N VAL A 89 -0.57 7.09 17.94
CA VAL A 89 -1.85 6.53 18.43
C VAL A 89 -1.81 5.00 18.37
N VAL A 90 -1.39 4.45 17.24
CA VAL A 90 -1.34 3.00 17.03
C VAL A 90 -0.31 2.30 17.93
N ASP A 91 0.83 2.94 18.16
CA ASP A 91 1.91 2.38 18.99
C ASP A 91 1.57 2.47 20.49
N SER A 92 0.92 3.56 20.92
CA SER A 92 0.64 3.83 22.34
C SER A 92 -0.58 3.09 22.89
N LEU A 93 -1.54 2.74 22.03
CA LEU A 93 -2.78 2.10 22.44
C LEU A 93 -2.74 0.58 22.25
N ASP A 94 -3.50 -0.14 23.08
CA ASP A 94 -3.75 -1.55 22.86
C ASP A 94 -4.66 -1.76 21.63
N GLU A 95 -4.67 -2.99 21.13
CA GLU A 95 -5.31 -3.32 19.87
C GLU A 95 -6.83 -3.06 19.89
N ASN A 96 -7.52 -3.32 21.01
CA ASN A 96 -8.97 -3.13 21.09
C ASN A 96 -9.34 -1.64 21.02
N LEU A 97 -8.55 -0.78 21.66
CA LEU A 97 -8.73 0.67 21.56
C LEU A 97 -8.44 1.18 20.14
N VAL A 98 -7.38 0.68 19.50
CA VAL A 98 -7.09 1.01 18.09
C VAL A 98 -8.22 0.58 17.16
N ASP A 99 -8.74 -0.64 17.33
CA ASP A 99 -9.85 -1.16 16.53
C ASP A 99 -11.11 -0.30 16.72
N THR A 100 -11.38 0.16 17.95
CA THR A 100 -12.49 1.08 18.26
C THR A 100 -12.33 2.45 17.60
N LEU A 101 -11.10 2.98 17.52
CA LEU A 101 -10.81 4.27 16.89
C LEU A 101 -10.67 4.21 15.37
N THR A 102 -10.39 3.03 14.81
CA THR A 102 -10.08 2.82 13.39
C THR A 102 -11.14 3.43 12.46
N PRO A 103 -12.46 3.25 12.66
CA PRO A 103 -13.47 3.86 11.79
C PRO A 103 -13.38 5.40 11.75
N LYS A 104 -13.04 6.05 12.88
CA LYS A 104 -12.88 7.51 12.93
C LYS A 104 -11.61 7.97 12.24
N LEU A 105 -10.52 7.20 12.34
CA LEU A 105 -9.24 7.51 11.70
C LEU A 105 -9.29 7.32 10.18
N VAL A 106 -9.88 6.21 9.73
CA VAL A 106 -10.03 5.85 8.31
C VAL A 106 -11.02 6.80 7.61
N GLY A 107 -12.05 7.26 8.32
CA GLY A 107 -13.02 8.23 7.81
C GLY A 107 -13.84 7.65 6.66
N ASN A 108 -13.95 8.41 5.56
CA ASN A 108 -14.76 8.02 4.39
C ASN A 108 -14.08 7.00 3.46
N ARG A 109 -12.91 6.46 3.85
CA ARG A 109 -12.19 5.46 3.06
C ARG A 109 -12.78 4.07 3.33
N PRO A 110 -12.75 3.17 2.33
CA PRO A 110 -13.38 1.86 2.45
C PRO A 110 -12.62 0.89 3.38
N ASN A 111 -11.32 1.12 3.63
CA ASN A 111 -10.49 0.22 4.43
C ASN A 111 -9.18 0.88 4.91
N THR A 112 -8.49 0.19 5.83
CA THR A 112 -7.18 0.57 6.39
C THR A 112 -6.06 0.60 5.33
N TYR A 113 -6.14 -0.22 4.29
CA TYR A 113 -5.17 -0.24 3.20
C TYR A 113 -5.13 1.09 2.42
N THR A 114 -6.27 1.55 1.92
CA THR A 114 -6.38 2.82 1.19
C THR A 114 -5.96 4.01 2.05
N PHE A 115 -6.31 3.98 3.34
CA PHE A 115 -5.89 4.98 4.32
C PHE A 115 -4.37 5.02 4.52
N THR A 116 -3.75 3.87 4.81
CA THR A 116 -2.31 3.81 5.10
C THR A 116 -1.44 4.07 3.86
N LYS A 117 -1.91 3.72 2.64
CA LYS A 117 -1.26 4.12 1.39
C LYS A 117 -1.29 5.63 1.17
N ALA A 118 -2.43 6.29 1.43
CA ALA A 118 -2.51 7.75 1.35
C ALA A 118 -1.57 8.44 2.33
N LEU A 119 -1.52 7.95 3.58
CA LEU A 119 -0.59 8.46 4.59
C LEU A 119 0.88 8.23 4.23
N ALA A 120 1.20 7.08 3.65
CA ALA A 120 2.56 6.78 3.20
C ALA A 120 3.00 7.73 2.07
N GLU A 121 2.13 8.02 1.08
CA GLU A 121 2.42 9.00 0.04
C GLU A 121 2.65 10.40 0.61
N TYR A 122 1.79 10.85 1.52
CA TYR A 122 1.93 12.15 2.16
C TYR A 122 3.22 12.22 2.98
N TRP A 123 3.54 11.18 3.78
CA TRP A 123 4.80 11.12 4.51
C TRP A 123 6.01 11.18 3.58
N LEU A 124 5.99 10.43 2.47
CA LEU A 124 7.04 10.42 1.46
C LEU A 124 7.23 11.81 0.83
N LYS A 125 6.15 12.53 0.53
CA LYS A 125 6.22 13.89 0.01
C LYS A 125 7.02 14.81 0.94
N GLU A 126 6.72 14.77 2.23
CA GLU A 126 7.34 15.63 3.23
C GLU A 126 8.76 15.16 3.59
N ASN A 127 9.09 13.88 3.41
CA ASN A 127 10.34 13.30 3.90
C ASN A 127 11.30 12.82 2.80
N LYS A 128 10.95 12.86 1.51
CA LYS A 128 11.84 12.34 0.45
C LYS A 128 13.21 13.03 0.42
N GLY A 129 13.28 14.31 0.81
CA GLY A 129 14.47 15.13 0.62
C GLY A 129 14.90 15.15 -0.85
N ASP A 130 16.14 14.78 -1.09
CA ASP A 130 16.81 14.67 -2.40
C ASP A 130 16.66 13.29 -3.06
N LEU A 131 15.98 12.33 -2.43
CA LEU A 131 15.79 11.00 -3.00
C LEU A 131 15.05 11.07 -4.36
N PRO A 132 15.49 10.31 -5.38
CA PRO A 132 14.84 10.23 -6.68
C PRO A 132 13.58 9.36 -6.61
N LEU A 133 12.56 9.85 -5.91
CA LEU A 133 11.31 9.15 -5.63
C LEU A 133 10.33 9.23 -6.82
N VAL A 134 9.80 8.09 -7.21
CA VAL A 134 8.65 7.93 -8.11
C VAL A 134 7.55 7.18 -7.36
N ILE A 135 6.31 7.67 -7.45
CA ILE A 135 5.13 6.98 -6.90
C ILE A 135 4.30 6.45 -8.05
N VAL A 136 4.06 5.14 -8.07
CA VAL A 136 3.21 4.47 -9.05
C VAL A 136 1.95 3.99 -8.37
N ARG A 137 0.78 4.26 -8.96
CA ARG A 137 -0.54 3.92 -8.41
C ARG A 137 -1.24 2.89 -9.29
N PRO A 138 -0.91 1.59 -9.17
CA PRO A 138 -1.63 0.56 -9.90
C PRO A 138 -3.11 0.48 -9.48
N SER A 139 -3.94 0.06 -10.43
CA SER A 139 -5.33 -0.33 -10.22
C SER A 139 -5.41 -1.79 -9.74
N ILE A 140 -6.57 -2.45 -9.91
CA ILE A 140 -6.79 -3.87 -9.76
C ILE A 140 -5.77 -4.67 -10.58
N VAL A 141 -5.03 -5.54 -9.89
CA VAL A 141 -4.18 -6.54 -10.50
C VAL A 141 -4.85 -7.90 -10.31
N ILE A 142 -5.03 -8.65 -11.39
CA ILE A 142 -5.56 -10.01 -11.40
C ILE A 142 -4.49 -10.99 -11.86
N SER A 143 -4.91 -12.20 -12.22
CA SER A 143 -4.00 -13.25 -12.66
C SER A 143 -3.27 -12.91 -13.96
N THR A 144 -2.10 -13.53 -14.12
CA THR A 144 -1.28 -13.42 -15.32
C THR A 144 -1.93 -14.14 -16.50
N ILE A 145 -1.92 -13.52 -17.69
CA ILE A 145 -2.47 -14.15 -18.91
C ILE A 145 -1.53 -15.23 -19.49
N ASN A 146 -0.21 -15.00 -19.43
CA ASN A 146 0.79 -15.83 -20.09
C ASN A 146 1.91 -16.34 -19.16
N GLY A 147 2.59 -15.46 -18.41
CA GLY A 147 3.78 -15.85 -17.64
C GLY A 147 3.90 -15.12 -16.29
N PRO A 148 4.74 -15.62 -15.36
CA PRO A 148 5.60 -16.82 -15.47
C PRO A 148 4.83 -18.15 -15.41
N LEU A 149 3.59 -18.13 -14.90
CA LEU A 149 2.65 -19.25 -14.94
C LEU A 149 1.28 -18.69 -15.30
N LYS A 150 0.63 -19.21 -16.33
CA LYS A 150 -0.70 -18.74 -16.77
C LYS A 150 -1.74 -18.92 -15.67
N GLY A 151 -2.52 -17.88 -15.42
CA GLY A 151 -3.56 -17.86 -14.39
C GLY A 151 -3.01 -17.75 -12.97
N TRP A 152 -1.70 -17.51 -12.80
CA TRP A 152 -1.10 -17.40 -11.47
C TRP A 152 -1.58 -16.14 -10.76
N VAL A 153 -1.90 -16.33 -9.49
CA VAL A 153 -2.26 -15.28 -8.53
C VAL A 153 -1.87 -15.77 -7.14
N ASP A 154 -1.37 -14.88 -6.30
CA ASP A 154 -0.83 -15.20 -4.97
C ASP A 154 -1.82 -14.93 -3.83
N ASN A 155 -3.00 -14.38 -4.14
CA ASN A 155 -4.00 -13.98 -3.16
C ASN A 155 -5.43 -14.19 -3.67
N TRP A 156 -6.40 -14.11 -2.77
CA TRP A 156 -7.84 -14.23 -3.07
C TRP A 156 -8.56 -12.87 -2.98
N ASN A 157 -7.82 -11.77 -2.94
CA ASN A 157 -8.37 -10.45 -2.65
C ASN A 157 -9.14 -9.92 -3.87
N GLY A 158 -10.24 -9.21 -3.59
CA GLY A 158 -11.01 -8.50 -4.61
C GLY A 158 -11.52 -9.42 -5.74
N PRO A 159 -11.36 -9.02 -7.02
CA PRO A 159 -11.90 -9.76 -8.16
C PRO A 159 -11.39 -11.20 -8.30
N THR A 160 -10.17 -11.50 -7.80
CA THR A 160 -9.60 -12.85 -7.91
C THR A 160 -10.48 -13.90 -7.22
N GLY A 161 -10.98 -13.60 -6.01
CA GLY A 161 -11.85 -14.51 -5.28
C GLY A 161 -13.17 -14.76 -6.01
N ILE A 162 -13.75 -13.71 -6.59
CA ILE A 162 -15.00 -13.78 -7.37
C ILE A 162 -14.80 -14.65 -8.62
N ILE A 163 -13.74 -14.39 -9.39
CA ILE A 163 -13.43 -15.13 -10.62
C ILE A 163 -13.23 -16.61 -10.32
N ALA A 164 -12.49 -16.94 -9.26
CA ALA A 164 -12.22 -18.33 -8.91
C ALA A 164 -13.45 -19.05 -8.34
N ALA A 165 -14.31 -18.38 -7.55
CA ALA A 165 -15.57 -18.94 -7.08
C ALA A 165 -16.56 -19.20 -8.24
N ALA A 166 -16.61 -18.28 -9.20
CA ALA A 166 -17.42 -18.43 -10.41
C ALA A 166 -16.90 -19.56 -11.30
N GLY A 167 -15.59 -19.61 -11.56
CA GLY A 167 -14.96 -20.66 -12.37
C GLY A 167 -15.11 -22.07 -11.77
N LYS A 168 -15.24 -22.18 -10.44
CA LYS A 168 -15.53 -23.44 -9.73
C LYS A 168 -17.03 -23.77 -9.62
N GLY A 169 -17.92 -22.89 -10.08
CA GLY A 169 -19.37 -23.09 -10.01
C GLY A 169 -19.98 -22.95 -8.61
N LEU A 170 -19.19 -22.51 -7.61
CA LEU A 170 -19.68 -22.20 -6.26
C LEU A 170 -20.53 -20.93 -6.25
N PHE A 171 -20.18 -19.98 -7.12
CA PHE A 171 -20.87 -18.71 -7.27
C PHE A 171 -21.46 -18.62 -8.67
N ARG A 172 -22.79 -18.69 -8.79
CA ARG A 172 -23.47 -18.75 -10.09
C ARG A 172 -23.99 -17.39 -10.59
N THR A 173 -24.21 -16.44 -9.68
CA THR A 173 -24.79 -15.13 -9.99
C THR A 173 -24.25 -14.08 -9.05
N MET A 174 -23.94 -12.89 -9.58
CA MET A 174 -23.59 -11.70 -8.80
C MET A 174 -24.62 -10.61 -9.03
N LEU A 175 -25.08 -9.95 -7.96
CA LEU A 175 -25.84 -8.73 -8.11
C LEU A 175 -24.88 -7.60 -8.50
N CYS A 176 -25.13 -6.95 -9.63
CA CYS A 176 -24.36 -5.81 -10.12
C CYS A 176 -25.28 -4.61 -10.33
N ASP A 177 -24.77 -3.42 -10.07
CA ASP A 177 -25.44 -2.17 -10.39
C ASP A 177 -24.93 -1.67 -11.75
N ALA A 178 -25.83 -1.64 -12.75
CA ALA A 178 -25.50 -1.23 -14.11
C ALA A 178 -25.02 0.23 -14.22
N ASN A 179 -25.27 1.06 -13.20
CA ASN A 179 -24.84 2.45 -13.16
C ASN A 179 -23.43 2.62 -12.55
N LYS A 180 -22.83 1.55 -12.02
CA LYS A 180 -21.47 1.59 -11.47
C LYS A 180 -20.46 1.20 -12.56
N LYS A 181 -19.37 1.96 -12.64
CA LYS A 181 -18.22 1.61 -13.47
C LYS A 181 -17.24 0.80 -12.62
N ALA A 182 -16.86 -0.36 -13.13
CA ALA A 182 -15.79 -1.15 -12.57
C ALA A 182 -14.48 -0.63 -13.17
N ASP A 183 -13.69 0.03 -12.30
CA ASP A 183 -12.47 0.79 -12.62
C ASP A 183 -12.72 2.06 -13.46
#